data_AF-A0A067S477-F1
#
_entry.id   AF-A0A067S477-F1
#
_cell.length_a   1.000
_cell.length_b   1.000
_cell.length_c   1.000
_cell.angle_alpha   90.00
_cell.angle_beta   90.00
_cell.angle_gamma   90.00
#
_symmetry.space_group_name_H-M   'P 1'
#
loop_
_entity.id
_entity.type
_entity.pdbx_description
1 polymer ?
#
loop_
_entity_poly.entity_id
_entity_poly.type
_entity_poly.pdbx_seq_one_letter_code
_entity_poly.pdbx_strand_id
1 'polypeptide(L)' 'FPPRPLTKRLIHTIVKGFTAASDPKNLMEAGCTVCGQLKPLKHLISKDDSQVDFKVLYK' A
#
# COMPACT_ATOMS: atom_id res chain seq x y z
N PHE A 1 -11.01 5.65 -37.63
CA PHE A 1 -11.67 4.34 -37.40
C PHE A 1 -11.15 3.78 -36.07
N PRO A 2 -11.96 3.13 -35.22
CA PRO A 2 -11.56 2.85 -33.84
C PRO A 2 -10.30 1.97 -33.80
N PRO A 3 -9.49 2.11 -32.74
CA PRO A 3 -8.33 1.25 -32.56
C PRO A 3 -8.76 -0.21 -32.56
N ARG A 4 -7.86 -1.07 -33.04
CA ARG A 4 -8.10 -2.52 -33.04
C ARG A 4 -8.43 -3.00 -31.61
N PRO A 5 -9.38 -3.94 -31.44
CA PRO A 5 -9.71 -4.50 -30.14
C PRO A 5 -8.46 -5.03 -29.43
N LEU A 6 -8.42 -4.91 -28.09
CA LEU A 6 -7.32 -5.45 -27.31
C LEU A 6 -7.29 -6.97 -27.44
N THR A 7 -6.08 -7.53 -27.50
CA THR A 7 -5.92 -8.98 -27.45
C THR A 7 -6.36 -9.52 -26.08
N LYS A 8 -6.89 -10.76 -26.04
CA LYS A 8 -7.24 -11.44 -24.79
C LYS A 8 -6.08 -11.46 -23.79
N ARG A 9 -4.85 -11.65 -24.29
CA ARG A 9 -3.62 -11.60 -23.48
C ARG A 9 -3.45 -10.25 -22.79
N LEU A 10 -3.63 -9.16 -23.52
CA LEU A 10 -3.46 -7.82 -22.97
C LEU A 10 -4.54 -7.49 -21.95
N ILE A 11 -5.80 -7.88 -22.20
CA ILE A 11 -6.89 -7.74 -21.23
C ILE A 11 -6.53 -8.47 -19.93
N HIS A 12 -6.12 -9.74 -20.03
CA HIS A 12 -5.71 -10.52 -18.86
C HIS A 12 -4.54 -9.89 -18.11
N THR A 13 -3.53 -9.37 -18.82
CA THR A 13 -2.40 -8.66 -18.20
C THR A 13 -2.85 -7.41 -17.43
N ILE A 14 -3.76 -6.61 -18.00
CA ILE A 14 -4.30 -5.42 -17.36
C ILE A 14 -5.05 -5.82 -16.09
N VAL A 15 -5.97 -6.79 -16.18
CA VAL A 15 -6.74 -7.26 -15.03
C VAL A 15 -5.82 -7.79 -13.94
N LYS A 16 -4.88 -8.67 -14.28
CA LYS A 16 -3.93 -9.25 -13.33
C LYS A 16 -3.09 -8.18 -12.64
N GLY A 17 -2.60 -7.20 -13.40
CA GLY A 17 -1.83 -6.08 -12.87
C GLY A 17 -2.64 -5.24 -11.89
N PHE A 18 -3.88 -4.89 -12.27
CA PHE A 18 -4.78 -4.14 -11.40
C PHE A 18 -5.08 -4.87 -10.09
N THR A 19 -5.44 -6.16 -10.16
CA THR A 19 -5.73 -6.96 -8.97
C THR A 19 -4.53 -7.12 -8.06
N ALA A 20 -3.32 -7.28 -8.62
CA ALA A 20 -2.09 -7.40 -7.83
C ALA A 20 -1.71 -6.09 -7.14
N ALA A 21 -1.87 -4.95 -7.83
CA ALA A 21 -1.64 -3.64 -7.26
C ALA A 21 -2.68 -3.30 -6.17
N SER A 22 -3.89 -3.84 -6.30
CA SER A 22 -4.99 -3.64 -5.35
C SER A 22 -4.99 -4.65 -4.19
N ASP A 23 -3.95 -5.47 -4.03
CA ASP A 23 -3.82 -6.35 -2.87
C ASP A 23 -3.81 -5.49 -1.57
N PRO A 24 -4.53 -5.87 -0.51
CA PRO A 24 -4.58 -5.11 0.74
C PRO A 24 -3.20 -4.77 1.31
N LYS A 25 -2.20 -5.65 1.12
CA LYS A 25 -0.82 -5.40 1.58
C LYS A 25 -0.15 -4.21 0.89
N ASN A 26 -0.64 -3.82 -0.27
CA ASN A 26 -0.15 -2.68 -1.05
C ASN A 26 -0.98 -1.41 -0.90
N LEU A 27 -2.24 -1.53 -0.46
CA LEU A 27 -3.19 -0.41 -0.33
C LEU A 27 -3.42 0.07 1.10
N MET A 28 -3.33 -0.81 2.09
CA MET A 28 -3.64 -0.42 3.47
C MET A 28 -2.58 0.55 4.00
N GLU A 29 -3.05 1.62 4.63
CA GLU A 29 -2.23 2.68 5.19
C GLU A 29 -2.60 2.96 6.65
N ALA A 30 -1.65 3.48 7.41
CA ALA A 30 -1.89 4.00 8.75
C ALA A 30 -1.05 5.26 8.98
N GLY A 31 -1.40 6.01 10.02
CA GLY A 31 -0.62 7.17 10.46
C GLY A 31 0.68 6.74 11.13
N CYS A 32 1.80 7.34 10.73
CA CYS A 32 3.06 7.19 11.45
C CYS A 32 3.05 8.04 12.73
N THR A 33 3.25 7.41 13.90
CA THR A 33 3.27 8.10 15.19
C THR A 33 4.38 9.16 15.29
N VAL A 34 5.48 9.01 14.55
CA VAL A 34 6.64 9.93 14.62
C VAL A 34 6.40 11.20 13.81
N CYS A 35 5.95 11.07 12.56
CA CYS A 35 5.83 12.22 11.64
C CYS A 35 4.38 12.62 11.33
N GLY A 36 3.39 11.85 11.79
CA GLY A 36 1.97 12.10 11.56
C GLY A 36 1.47 11.85 10.13
N GLN A 37 2.34 11.42 9.21
CA GLN A 37 1.96 11.18 7.82
C GLN A 37 1.32 9.80 7.64
N LEU A 38 0.39 9.70 6.70
CA LEU A 38 -0.06 8.40 6.19
C LEU A 38 1.09 7.70 5.47
N LYS A 39 1.28 6.41 5.79
CA LYS A 39 2.26 5.54 5.16
C LYS A 39 1.63 4.16 4.90
N PRO A 40 2.03 3.46 3.82
CA PRO A 40 1.66 2.06 3.63
C PRO A 40 2.05 1.19 4.82
N LEU A 41 1.15 0.31 5.25
CA LEU A 41 1.38 -0.58 6.38
C LEU A 41 2.63 -1.44 6.21
N LYS A 42 2.98 -1.83 4.97
CA LYS A 42 4.21 -2.57 4.67
C LYS A 42 5.51 -1.82 4.99
N HIS A 43 5.44 -0.51 5.23
CA HIS A 43 6.57 0.33 5.64
C HIS A 43 6.49 0.74 7.11
N LEU A 44 5.49 0.25 7.84
CA LEU A 44 5.29 0.53 9.25
C LEU A 44 5.48 -0.77 10.06
N ILE A 45 5.91 -0.61 11.30
CA ILE A 45 5.92 -1.68 12.30
C ILE A 45 4.85 -1.36 13.33
N SER A 46 4.25 -2.39 13.92
CA SER A 46 3.33 -2.19 15.05
C SER A 46 4.08 -1.52 16.20
N LYS A 47 3.38 -0.67 16.95
CA LYS A 47 3.91 -0.05 18.16
C LYS A 47 4.38 -1.12 19.15
N ASP A 48 3.62 -2.20 19.28
CA ASP A 48 3.89 -3.30 20.22
C ASP A 48 5.12 -4.11 19.83
N ASP A 49 5.46 -4.15 18.54
CA ASP A 49 6.61 -4.91 18.01
C ASP A 49 7.91 -4.09 18.00
N SER A 50 7.82 -2.78 18.31
CA SER A 50 8.98 -1.90 18.26
C SER A 50 9.71 -1.86 19.60
N GLN A 51 11.05 -1.85 19.55
CA GLN A 51 11.90 -1.72 20.74
C GLN A 51 12.17 -0.25 21.12
N VAL A 52 11.30 0.68 20.70
CA VAL A 52 11.51 2.13 20.83
C VAL A 52 10.59 2.71 21.89
N ASP A 53 11.12 3.55 22.77
CA ASP A 53 10.30 4.28 23.75
C ASP A 53 9.61 5.47 23.09
N PHE A 54 8.28 5.36 22.91
CA PHE A 54 7.47 6.44 22.34
C PHE A 54 7.06 7.51 23.35
N LYS A 55 7.41 7.40 24.64
CA LYS A 55 7.09 8.45 25.64
C LYS A 55 7.62 9.82 25.23
N VAL A 56 8.74 9.87 24.50
CA VAL A 56 9.30 11.12 23.96
C VAL A 56 8.38 11.85 22.98
N LEU A 57 7.36 11.17 22.43
CA LEU A 57 6.39 11.77 21.51
C LEU A 57 5.18 12.38 22.23
N TYR A 58 4.98 12.07 23.51
CA TYR A 58 3.86 12.56 24.30
C TYR A 58 4.40 13.45 25.43
N LYS A 59 4.02 14.73 25.42
CA LYS A 59 4.39 15.68 26.48
C LYS A 59 3.61 15.44 27.76
#